data_AF-A0A8J6Y717-F1
#
_entry.id   AF-A0A8J6Y717-F1
#
_cell.length_a   1.000
_cell.length_b   1.000
_cell.length_c   1.000
_cell.angle_alpha   90.00
_cell.angle_beta   90.00
_cell.angle_gamma   90.00
#
_symmetry.space_group_name_H-M   'P 1'
#
loop_
_entity.id
_entity.type
_entity.pdbx_description
1 polymer ?
#
loop_
_entity_poly.entity_id
_entity_poly.type
_entity_poly.pdbx_seq_one_letter_code
_entity_poly.pdbx_strand_id
1 'polypeptide(L)'
;MALNLKKSLQAFNEAKRFMPGGVNSPVRSFNSVDSNPPFISHGKGSHIFDIDGNEYIDYVGSWGPLVLGHAHPRVVAALSRQIARGTSYGAPTLLETKLARLVNQIFPSMQVMRMVSSGTEATMSALRVARGHTRREKIIKFIGCYHGHSDSLLVKAGSGAATFGEPSSPGVTRGTAQDTIALPYNDLAAVENAFAQCGEQIAAVIVEPVAGNMGLVLPKENYLRGLRDVTKRFGALLIFDEVMCGFRVALGGAQEKYQVTPDLTCLGKIIGYPKKFRRVPVPRRVLSPLCR
;
A
#
# COMPACT_ATOMS: atom_id res chain seq x y z
N MET A 1 35.49 8.10 4.89
CA MET A 1 35.62 7.67 6.30
C MET A 1 34.55 6.62 6.57
N ALA A 2 34.83 5.61 7.40
CA ALA A 2 33.80 4.69 7.87
C ALA A 2 32.80 5.43 8.77
N LEU A 3 31.52 5.06 8.69
CA LEU A 3 30.46 5.64 9.51
C LEU A 3 30.68 5.26 10.99
N ASN A 4 30.46 6.20 11.91
CA ASN A 4 30.47 5.93 13.34
C ASN A 4 29.03 5.70 13.83
N LEU A 5 28.72 4.53 14.40
CA LEU A 5 27.36 4.18 14.85
C LEU A 5 27.30 3.86 16.35
N LYS A 6 28.21 4.42 17.16
CA LYS A 6 28.33 4.07 18.59
C LYS A 6 27.08 4.46 19.39
N LYS A 7 26.54 5.67 19.20
CA LYS A 7 25.32 6.11 19.90
C LYS A 7 24.11 5.35 19.38
N SER A 8 24.02 5.12 18.07
CA SER A 8 22.95 4.32 17.46
C SER A 8 22.90 2.90 18.02
N LEU A 9 24.06 2.25 18.20
CA LEU A 9 24.14 0.92 18.84
C LEU A 9 23.66 0.94 20.30
N GLN A 10 24.06 1.95 21.08
CA GLN A 10 23.60 2.10 22.47
C GLN A 10 22.08 2.26 22.53
N ALA A 11 21.52 3.16 21.71
CA ALA A 11 20.08 3.39 21.63
C ALA A 11 19.33 2.13 21.16
N PHE A 12 19.87 1.36 20.21
CA PHE A 12 19.26 0.12 19.74
C PHE A 12 19.23 -0.96 20.82
N ASN A 13 20.30 -1.10 21.58
CA ASN A 13 20.36 -2.05 22.70
C ASN A 13 19.38 -1.69 23.81
N GLU A 14 19.21 -0.40 24.09
CA GLU A 14 18.16 0.06 25.01
C GLU A 14 16.76 -0.24 24.46
N ALA A 15 16.51 0.08 23.20
CA ALA A 15 15.22 -0.14 22.53
C ALA A 15 14.77 -1.61 22.57
N LYS A 16 15.70 -2.58 22.45
CA LYS A 16 15.42 -4.01 22.54
C LYS A 16 14.81 -4.44 23.88
N ARG A 17 14.98 -3.65 24.94
CA ARG A 17 14.37 -3.92 26.26
C ARG A 17 12.88 -3.61 26.29
N PHE A 18 12.39 -2.77 25.37
CA PHE A 18 11.03 -2.24 25.38
C PHE A 18 10.20 -2.63 24.16
N MET A 19 10.85 -2.93 23.03
CA MET A 19 10.18 -3.26 21.77
C MET A 19 10.72 -4.59 21.21
N PRO A 20 9.86 -5.48 20.67
CA PRO A 20 10.30 -6.69 20.00
C PRO A 20 11.32 -6.38 18.89
N GLY A 21 12.53 -6.95 18.99
CA GLY A 21 13.61 -6.66 18.06
C GLY A 21 14.11 -5.20 18.07
N GLY A 22 13.72 -4.40 19.07
CA GLY A 22 14.09 -2.99 19.21
C GLY A 22 13.41 -2.03 18.24
N VAL A 23 12.34 -2.45 17.54
CA VAL A 23 11.73 -1.65 16.47
C VAL A 23 10.20 -1.80 16.39
N ASN A 24 9.52 -0.76 15.88
CA ASN A 24 8.08 -0.77 15.59
C ASN A 24 7.72 -1.27 14.18
N SER A 25 8.72 -1.58 13.36
CA SER A 25 8.54 -2.17 12.03
C SER A 25 9.72 -3.09 11.74
N PRO A 26 9.50 -4.39 11.43
CA PRO A 26 10.58 -5.38 11.39
C PRO A 26 11.76 -5.02 10.49
N VAL A 27 11.50 -4.42 9.32
CA VAL A 27 12.56 -4.05 8.37
C VAL A 27 13.57 -3.04 8.94
N ARG A 28 13.19 -2.29 9.98
CA ARG A 28 14.04 -1.29 10.62
C ARG A 28 15.08 -1.89 11.56
N SER A 29 15.00 -3.18 11.89
CA SER A 29 16.01 -3.84 12.74
C SER A 29 17.31 -4.13 11.99
N PHE A 30 17.31 -3.93 10.66
CA PHE A 30 18.43 -4.22 9.78
C PHE A 30 18.83 -5.71 9.74
N ASN A 31 17.97 -6.64 10.20
CA ASN A 31 18.28 -8.08 10.18
C ASN A 31 18.63 -8.66 8.80
N SER A 32 18.25 -8.00 7.71
CA SER A 32 18.57 -8.41 6.33
C SER A 32 19.90 -7.86 5.80
N VAL A 33 20.60 -7.05 6.59
CA VAL A 33 21.89 -6.45 6.24
C VAL A 33 22.84 -6.60 7.43
N ASP A 34 24.14 -6.78 7.18
CA ASP A 34 25.11 -6.99 8.24
C ASP A 34 25.53 -5.66 8.89
N SER A 35 24.59 -5.00 9.57
CA SER A 35 24.83 -3.69 10.20
C SER A 35 23.81 -3.40 11.32
N ASN A 36 24.21 -2.57 12.28
CA ASN A 36 23.27 -2.02 13.25
C ASN A 36 22.45 -0.88 12.60
N PRO A 37 21.16 -0.74 12.94
CA PRO A 37 20.36 0.32 12.36
C PRO A 37 20.82 1.70 12.87
N PRO A 38 21.05 2.69 11.98
CA PRO A 38 21.28 4.07 12.40
C PRO A 38 20.00 4.63 13.03
N PHE A 39 20.14 5.34 14.15
CA PHE A 39 19.04 6.04 14.78
C PHE A 39 18.96 7.45 14.21
N ILE A 40 17.91 7.74 13.44
CA ILE A 40 17.76 9.00 12.71
C ILE A 40 17.32 10.13 13.64
N SER A 41 18.04 11.24 13.64
CA SER A 41 17.73 12.44 14.42
C SER A 41 16.82 13.40 13.66
N HIS A 42 17.13 13.68 12.39
CA HIS A 42 16.36 14.58 11.54
C HIS A 42 16.61 14.33 10.05
N GLY A 43 15.82 14.97 9.20
CA GLY A 43 16.01 14.97 7.75
C GLY A 43 15.70 16.33 7.14
N LYS A 44 16.34 16.64 6.01
CA LYS A 44 16.16 17.88 5.27
C LYS A 44 16.37 17.65 3.78
N GLY A 45 15.35 17.97 2.96
CA GLY A 45 15.43 17.75 1.52
C GLY A 45 15.67 16.27 1.20
N SER A 46 16.73 15.96 0.46
CA SER A 46 17.11 14.59 0.12
C SER A 46 18.00 13.88 1.16
N HIS A 47 18.26 14.50 2.31
CA HIS A 47 19.20 13.96 3.29
C HIS A 47 18.54 13.59 4.62
N ILE A 48 19.10 12.59 5.29
CA ILE A 48 18.83 12.25 6.69
C ILE A 48 20.13 12.26 7.47
N PHE A 49 20.01 12.53 8.77
CA PHE A 49 21.11 12.62 9.70
C PHE A 49 20.83 11.71 10.88
N ASP A 50 21.80 10.90 11.30
CA ASP A 50 21.65 10.07 12.49
C ASP A 50 22.02 10.83 13.78
N ILE A 51 21.96 10.15 14.93
CA ILE A 51 22.33 10.70 16.24
C ILE A 51 23.86 10.73 16.48
N ASP A 52 24.63 10.05 15.62
CA ASP A 52 26.09 10.05 15.63
C ASP A 52 26.67 11.21 14.80
N GLY A 53 25.84 11.88 14.01
CA GLY A 53 26.20 13.04 13.17
C GLY A 53 26.56 12.66 11.74
N ASN A 54 26.31 11.42 11.31
CA ASN A 54 26.50 11.01 9.93
C ASN A 54 25.36 11.56 9.05
N GLU A 55 25.71 11.97 7.83
CA GLU A 55 24.77 12.41 6.79
C GLU A 55 24.65 11.35 5.71
N TYR A 56 23.42 11.13 5.24
CA TYR A 56 23.09 10.16 4.19
C TYR A 56 22.22 10.82 3.12
N ILE A 57 22.50 10.51 1.85
CA ILE A 57 21.52 10.71 0.78
C ILE A 57 20.43 9.65 0.96
N ASP A 58 19.19 10.09 1.18
CA ASP A 58 18.07 9.21 1.51
C ASP A 58 17.31 8.73 0.27
N TYR A 59 17.56 7.48 -0.12
CA TYR A 59 16.80 6.76 -1.14
C TYR A 59 15.61 5.97 -0.57
N VAL A 60 15.46 5.88 0.75
CA VAL A 60 14.32 5.23 1.40
C VAL A 60 13.12 6.17 1.43
N GLY A 61 13.32 7.46 1.74
CA GLY A 61 12.28 8.49 1.70
C GLY A 61 11.07 8.14 2.58
N SER A 62 11.34 7.60 3.78
CA SER A 62 10.34 7.01 4.69
C SER A 62 9.48 5.90 4.05
N TRP A 63 10.10 5.10 3.18
CA TRP A 63 9.46 4.05 2.37
C TRP A 63 8.49 4.59 1.30
N GLY A 64 8.59 5.87 0.93
CA GLY A 64 7.85 6.46 -0.19
C GLY A 64 7.01 7.73 0.05
N PRO A 65 6.54 8.12 1.24
CA PRO A 65 5.74 9.34 1.41
C PRO A 65 6.46 10.64 1.02
N LEU A 66 7.79 10.67 1.17
CA LEU A 66 8.60 11.89 1.10
C LEU A 66 9.03 12.23 -0.34
N VAL A 67 8.09 12.22 -1.28
CA VAL A 67 8.36 12.55 -2.70
C VAL A 67 8.86 13.99 -2.90
N LEU A 68 8.58 14.89 -1.96
CA LEU A 68 9.07 16.27 -1.95
C LEU A 68 10.34 16.47 -1.09
N GLY A 69 10.90 15.37 -0.58
CA GLY A 69 11.96 15.39 0.43
C GLY A 69 11.46 15.68 1.85
N HIS A 70 12.37 15.52 2.81
CA HIS A 70 12.15 15.78 4.23
C HIS A 70 11.92 17.27 4.51
N ALA A 71 11.01 17.55 5.45
CA ALA A 71 10.74 18.89 5.97
C ALA A 71 10.49 19.97 4.90
N HIS A 72 9.82 19.62 3.79
CA HIS A 72 9.53 20.57 2.71
C HIS A 72 8.78 21.81 3.26
N PRO A 73 9.29 23.06 3.06
CA PRO A 73 8.81 24.25 3.79
C PRO A 73 7.29 24.50 3.68
N ARG A 74 6.71 24.24 2.50
CA ARG A 74 5.25 24.38 2.29
C ARG A 74 4.41 23.39 3.08
N VAL A 75 4.92 22.16 3.29
CA VAL A 75 4.24 21.12 4.06
C VAL A 75 4.34 21.47 5.54
N VAL A 76 5.54 21.80 6.02
CA VAL A 76 5.78 22.24 7.40
C VAL A 76 4.87 23.41 7.76
N ALA A 77 4.84 24.48 6.94
CA ALA A 77 3.99 25.63 7.20
C ALA A 77 2.48 25.30 7.19
N ALA A 78 2.04 24.34 6.37
CA ALA A 78 0.64 23.90 6.37
C ALA A 78 0.28 23.12 7.65
N LEU A 79 1.17 22.23 8.09
CA LEU A 79 1.02 21.47 9.32
C LEU A 79 1.03 22.41 10.54
N SER A 80 2.00 23.32 10.66
CA SER A 80 2.09 24.26 11.78
C SER A 80 0.82 25.10 11.94
N ARG A 81 0.24 25.59 10.83
CA ARG A 81 -1.04 26.32 10.87
C ARG A 81 -2.22 25.44 11.31
N GLN A 82 -2.23 24.16 10.92
CA GLN A 82 -3.30 23.26 11.31
C GLN A 82 -3.18 22.83 12.78
N ILE A 83 -1.97 22.57 13.27
CA ILE A 83 -1.71 22.19 14.67
C ILE A 83 -2.25 23.25 15.64
N ALA A 84 -2.07 24.54 15.33
CA ALA A 84 -2.61 25.64 16.14
C ALA A 84 -4.15 25.64 16.26
N ARG A 85 -4.85 24.86 15.42
CA ARG A 85 -6.32 24.72 15.41
C ARG A 85 -6.78 23.37 15.97
N GLY A 86 -5.87 22.54 16.48
CA GLY A 86 -6.14 21.14 16.82
C GLY A 86 -5.96 20.18 15.64
N THR A 87 -5.62 18.93 15.95
CA THR A 87 -5.26 17.90 14.96
C THR A 87 -6.30 16.79 14.79
N SER A 88 -7.28 16.71 15.69
CA SER A 88 -8.37 15.74 15.64
C SER A 88 -9.62 16.31 16.32
N TYR A 89 -10.79 16.04 15.75
CA TYR A 89 -12.06 16.64 16.19
C TYR A 89 -13.19 15.64 16.46
N GLY A 90 -13.06 14.38 16.02
CA GLY A 90 -14.16 13.41 16.07
C GLY A 90 -15.39 13.78 15.23
N ALA A 91 -15.25 14.77 14.34
CA ALA A 91 -16.33 15.32 13.51
C ALA A 91 -15.80 15.71 12.12
N PRO A 92 -16.68 15.80 11.09
CA PRO A 92 -16.27 16.12 9.73
C PRO A 92 -15.64 17.50 9.58
N THR A 93 -14.72 17.63 8.61
CA THR A 93 -14.02 18.88 8.29
C THR A 93 -14.07 19.19 6.79
N LEU A 94 -14.00 20.48 6.44
CA LEU A 94 -13.90 20.92 5.04
C LEU A 94 -12.62 20.41 4.33
N LEU A 95 -11.58 20.05 5.09
CA LEU A 95 -10.33 19.54 4.54
C LEU A 95 -10.51 18.14 3.94
N GLU A 96 -11.33 17.29 4.54
CA GLU A 96 -11.65 15.95 4.03
C GLU A 96 -12.30 16.03 2.64
N THR A 97 -13.36 16.83 2.49
CA THR A 97 -14.03 17.01 1.19
C THR A 97 -13.10 17.62 0.14
N LYS A 98 -12.25 18.57 0.56
CA LYS A 98 -11.27 19.20 -0.33
C LYS A 98 -10.24 18.21 -0.84
N LEU A 99 -9.71 17.34 0.03
CA LEU A 99 -8.79 16.27 -0.36
C LEU A 99 -9.48 15.24 -1.26
N ALA A 100 -10.70 14.83 -0.92
CA ALA A 100 -11.44 13.86 -1.73
C ALA A 100 -11.65 14.33 -3.17
N ARG A 101 -12.06 15.59 -3.34
CA ARG A 101 -12.21 16.20 -4.68
C ARG A 101 -10.90 16.26 -5.46
N LEU A 102 -9.79 16.49 -4.76
CA LEU A 102 -8.47 16.56 -5.36
C LEU A 102 -7.99 15.19 -5.86
N VAL A 103 -8.20 14.16 -5.04
CA VAL A 103 -7.87 12.78 -5.40
C VAL A 103 -8.70 12.33 -6.58
N ASN A 104 -10.02 12.56 -6.59
CA ASN A 104 -10.89 12.21 -7.71
C ASN A 104 -10.43 12.87 -9.04
N GLN A 105 -9.96 14.12 -8.99
CA GLN A 105 -9.41 14.79 -10.18
C GLN A 105 -8.14 14.13 -10.73
N ILE A 106 -7.32 13.54 -9.86
CA ILE A 106 -6.04 12.91 -10.23
C ILE A 106 -6.21 11.43 -10.54
N PHE A 107 -7.15 10.77 -9.87
CA PHE A 107 -7.52 9.36 -10.01
C PHE A 107 -9.00 9.28 -10.40
N PRO A 108 -9.34 9.41 -11.70
CA PRO A 108 -10.74 9.43 -12.15
C PRO A 108 -11.52 8.14 -11.84
N SER A 109 -10.83 7.02 -11.61
CA SER A 109 -11.44 5.77 -11.12
C SER A 109 -12.00 5.90 -9.70
N MET A 110 -11.44 6.80 -8.88
CA MET A 110 -11.79 7.01 -7.48
C MET A 110 -12.84 8.11 -7.31
N GLN A 111 -14.05 7.81 -7.74
CA GLN A 111 -15.15 8.79 -7.70
C GLN A 111 -15.64 9.11 -6.28
N VAL A 112 -15.63 8.10 -5.41
CA VAL A 112 -15.91 8.18 -3.99
C VAL A 112 -14.73 7.56 -3.26
N MET A 113 -14.33 8.13 -2.12
CA MET A 113 -13.24 7.60 -1.33
C MET A 113 -13.57 7.63 0.16
N ARG A 114 -12.86 6.79 0.92
CA ARG A 114 -12.86 6.75 2.38
C ARG A 114 -11.41 6.92 2.84
N MET A 115 -11.16 7.89 3.71
CA MET A 115 -9.87 7.98 4.40
C MET A 115 -9.82 6.97 5.55
N VAL A 116 -8.67 6.34 5.72
CA VAL A 116 -8.33 5.40 6.79
C VAL A 116 -6.90 5.69 7.27
N SER A 117 -6.46 5.02 8.32
CA SER A 117 -5.21 5.35 9.02
C SER A 117 -3.97 4.73 8.38
N SER A 118 -4.12 3.69 7.57
CA SER A 118 -2.98 2.98 6.95
C SER A 118 -3.31 2.31 5.62
N GLY A 119 -2.26 1.90 4.89
CA GLY A 119 -2.40 1.06 3.70
C GLY A 119 -3.04 -0.30 4.03
N THR A 120 -2.71 -0.90 5.17
CA THR A 120 -3.34 -2.14 5.67
C THR A 120 -4.84 -1.97 5.86
N GLU A 121 -5.28 -0.84 6.42
CA GLU A 121 -6.71 -0.56 6.59
C GLU A 121 -7.41 -0.32 5.25
N ALA A 122 -6.71 0.26 4.27
CA ALA A 122 -7.25 0.49 2.94
C ALA A 122 -7.48 -0.84 2.21
N THR A 123 -6.49 -1.72 2.20
CA THR A 123 -6.58 -3.03 1.54
C THR A 123 -7.57 -3.95 2.23
N MET A 124 -7.59 -4.01 3.57
CA MET A 124 -8.57 -4.83 4.30
C MET A 124 -10.01 -4.36 4.03
N SER A 125 -10.21 -3.04 3.92
CA SER A 125 -11.52 -2.46 3.60
C SER A 125 -11.91 -2.75 2.15
N ALA A 126 -11.00 -2.58 1.19
CA ALA A 126 -11.25 -2.87 -0.22
C ALA A 126 -11.63 -4.34 -0.46
N LEU A 127 -10.93 -5.27 0.19
CA LEU A 127 -11.25 -6.71 0.11
C LEU A 127 -12.63 -7.01 0.72
N ARG A 128 -12.98 -6.36 1.84
CA ARG A 128 -14.31 -6.48 2.44
C ARG A 128 -15.40 -5.92 1.53
N VAL A 129 -15.16 -4.78 0.88
CA VAL A 129 -16.08 -4.21 -0.12
C VAL A 129 -16.26 -5.16 -1.29
N ALA A 130 -15.17 -5.73 -1.81
CA ALA A 130 -15.24 -6.68 -2.92
C ALA A 130 -16.09 -7.90 -2.56
N ARG A 131 -15.79 -8.56 -1.43
CA ARG A 131 -16.57 -9.71 -0.94
C ARG A 131 -18.04 -9.36 -0.74
N GLY A 132 -18.33 -8.20 -0.12
CA GLY A 132 -19.70 -7.75 0.12
C GLY A 132 -20.46 -7.45 -1.16
N HIS A 133 -19.80 -6.87 -2.16
CA HIS A 133 -20.37 -6.52 -3.46
C HIS A 133 -20.65 -7.75 -4.32
N THR A 134 -19.68 -8.65 -4.44
CA THR A 134 -19.80 -9.85 -5.29
C THR A 134 -20.51 -11.01 -4.60
N ARG A 135 -20.64 -10.97 -3.26
CA ARG A 135 -21.11 -12.10 -2.43
C ARG A 135 -20.26 -13.36 -2.58
N ARG A 136 -18.96 -13.17 -2.84
CA ARG A 136 -17.97 -14.24 -3.03
C ARG A 136 -16.91 -14.16 -1.96
N GLU A 137 -16.26 -15.28 -1.67
CA GLU A 137 -15.34 -15.41 -0.53
C GLU A 137 -13.88 -15.27 -0.95
N LYS A 138 -13.51 -15.80 -2.11
CA LYS A 138 -12.10 -15.98 -2.47
C LYS A 138 -11.48 -14.70 -3.02
N ILE A 139 -10.20 -14.52 -2.76
CA ILE A 139 -9.39 -13.44 -3.34
C ILE A 139 -8.12 -14.03 -3.98
N ILE A 140 -7.62 -13.38 -5.02
CA ILE A 140 -6.29 -13.65 -5.57
C ILE A 140 -5.34 -12.54 -5.13
N LYS A 141 -4.17 -12.92 -4.64
CA LYS A 141 -2.99 -12.06 -4.46
C LYS A 141 -1.78 -12.66 -5.17
N PHE A 142 -0.70 -11.89 -5.25
CA PHE A 142 0.53 -12.33 -5.89
C PHE A 142 1.67 -12.56 -4.90
N ILE A 143 2.44 -13.63 -5.13
CA ILE A 143 3.64 -13.96 -4.35
C ILE A 143 4.65 -12.81 -4.49
N GLY A 144 5.21 -12.38 -3.37
CA GLY A 144 6.13 -11.24 -3.29
C GLY A 144 5.46 -9.86 -3.19
N CYS A 145 4.17 -9.75 -3.50
CA CYS A 145 3.41 -8.52 -3.22
C CYS A 145 3.00 -8.46 -1.73
N TYR A 146 2.98 -7.25 -1.17
CA TYR A 146 2.59 -6.99 0.22
C TYR A 146 1.50 -5.92 0.29
N HIS A 147 0.39 -6.28 0.91
CA HIS A 147 -0.84 -5.49 0.99
C HIS A 147 -1.22 -5.17 2.44
N GLY A 148 -0.25 -5.11 3.35
CA GLY A 148 -0.50 -5.05 4.79
C GLY A 148 -0.56 -6.44 5.44
N HIS A 149 -0.78 -6.45 6.75
CA HIS A 149 -0.69 -7.66 7.58
C HIS A 149 -2.05 -8.13 8.11
N SER A 150 -3.15 -7.86 7.39
CA SER A 150 -4.43 -8.50 7.71
C SER A 150 -4.35 -10.01 7.45
N ASP A 151 -4.99 -10.82 8.30
CA ASP A 151 -4.88 -12.28 8.29
C ASP A 151 -5.07 -12.91 6.91
N SER A 152 -6.04 -12.45 6.11
CA SER A 152 -6.29 -12.97 4.75
C SER A 152 -5.18 -12.63 3.73
N LEU A 153 -4.17 -11.87 4.09
CA LEU A 153 -3.04 -11.51 3.22
C LEU A 153 -1.73 -12.16 3.67
N LEU A 154 -1.69 -12.66 4.92
CA LEU A 154 -0.61 -13.45 5.52
C LEU A 154 -0.70 -14.92 5.12
N VAL A 155 -0.70 -15.13 3.80
CA VAL A 155 -0.91 -16.41 3.14
C VAL A 155 0.18 -16.64 2.11
N LYS A 156 0.75 -17.85 2.13
CA LYS A 156 1.70 -18.37 1.13
C LYS A 156 0.98 -19.36 0.19
N ALA A 157 1.62 -19.72 -0.91
CA ALA A 157 1.12 -20.78 -1.78
C ALA A 157 0.96 -22.09 -0.99
N GLY A 158 -0.12 -22.82 -1.25
CA GLY A 158 -0.35 -24.14 -0.69
C GLY A 158 0.65 -25.17 -1.20
N SER A 159 0.85 -26.25 -0.45
CA SER A 159 1.67 -27.37 -0.86
C SER A 159 0.95 -28.27 -1.89
N GLY A 160 1.64 -28.67 -2.97
CA GLY A 160 1.14 -29.63 -3.96
C GLY A 160 0.13 -29.06 -4.97
N ALA A 161 -0.84 -29.88 -5.40
CA ALA A 161 -1.90 -29.50 -6.35
C ALA A 161 -3.01 -28.62 -5.73
N ALA A 162 -2.92 -28.32 -4.43
CA ALA A 162 -3.86 -27.45 -3.75
C ALA A 162 -3.51 -25.99 -4.05
N THR A 163 -4.29 -25.35 -4.92
CA THR A 163 -4.20 -23.91 -5.25
C THR A 163 -4.56 -23.00 -4.07
N PHE A 164 -4.99 -23.58 -2.94
CA PHE A 164 -5.50 -22.85 -1.77
C PHE A 164 -4.39 -22.45 -0.81
N GLY A 165 -4.60 -21.31 -0.17
CA GLY A 165 -3.63 -20.68 0.71
C GLY A 165 -3.34 -21.43 2.00
N GLU A 166 -2.07 -21.47 2.39
CA GLU A 166 -1.63 -21.84 3.73
C GLU A 166 -1.24 -20.59 4.54
N PRO A 167 -1.49 -20.55 5.85
CA PRO A 167 -0.99 -19.49 6.72
C PRO A 167 0.53 -19.31 6.59
N SER A 168 0.99 -18.06 6.43
CA SER A 168 2.43 -17.73 6.41
C SER A 168 2.95 -17.19 7.74
N SER A 169 2.08 -17.04 8.74
CA SER A 169 2.43 -16.53 10.07
C SER A 169 1.65 -17.28 11.15
N PRO A 170 2.28 -17.65 12.29
CA PRO A 170 1.57 -18.18 13.44
C PRO A 170 0.45 -17.22 13.89
N GLY A 171 -0.70 -17.78 14.30
CA GLY A 171 -1.87 -17.00 14.72
C GLY A 171 -2.93 -16.79 13.62
N VAL A 172 -2.56 -16.95 12.34
CA VAL A 172 -3.53 -16.95 11.23
C VAL A 172 -4.19 -18.32 11.12
N THR A 173 -5.52 -18.36 11.17
CA THR A 173 -6.29 -19.62 11.11
C THR A 173 -6.35 -20.17 9.69
N ARG A 174 -6.43 -21.51 9.57
CA ARG A 174 -6.63 -22.18 8.27
C ARG A 174 -7.89 -21.70 7.55
N GLY A 175 -8.97 -21.47 8.31
CA GLY A 175 -10.23 -20.96 7.77
C GLY A 175 -10.11 -19.57 7.15
N THR A 176 -9.18 -18.73 7.61
CA THR A 176 -8.94 -17.42 6.98
C THR A 176 -8.04 -17.55 5.74
N ALA A 177 -7.05 -18.44 5.79
CA ALA A 177 -6.09 -18.62 4.72
C ALA A 177 -6.68 -19.31 3.47
N GLN A 178 -7.64 -20.23 3.64
CA GLN A 178 -8.24 -21.00 2.54
C GLN A 178 -8.94 -20.13 1.49
N ASP A 179 -9.41 -18.94 1.88
CA ASP A 179 -10.10 -18.00 1.00
C ASP A 179 -9.13 -17.13 0.19
N THR A 180 -7.83 -17.39 0.27
CA THR A 180 -6.80 -16.61 -0.42
C THR A 180 -5.97 -17.51 -1.32
N ILE A 181 -5.98 -17.18 -2.60
CA ILE A 181 -5.21 -17.86 -3.64
C ILE A 181 -3.96 -17.00 -3.89
N ALA A 182 -2.78 -17.59 -3.72
CA ALA A 182 -1.50 -16.92 -3.96
C ALA A 182 -0.89 -17.42 -5.26
N LEU A 183 -0.76 -16.54 -6.26
CA LEU A 183 -0.24 -16.86 -7.59
C LEU A 183 1.09 -16.14 -7.87
N PRO A 184 1.93 -16.63 -8.80
CA PRO A 184 3.13 -15.90 -9.21
C PRO A 184 2.76 -14.55 -9.86
N TYR A 185 3.43 -13.46 -9.45
CA TYR A 185 3.32 -12.18 -10.14
C TYR A 185 3.83 -12.31 -11.58
N ASN A 186 3.26 -11.56 -12.54
CA ASN A 186 3.60 -11.64 -13.97
C ASN A 186 3.33 -13.00 -14.66
N ASP A 187 2.54 -13.88 -14.04
CA ASP A 187 2.04 -15.12 -14.64
C ASP A 187 0.53 -15.02 -14.90
N LEU A 188 0.16 -14.54 -16.08
CA LEU A 188 -1.25 -14.40 -16.46
C LEU A 188 -1.92 -15.76 -16.66
N ALA A 189 -1.19 -16.76 -17.16
CA ALA A 189 -1.73 -18.10 -17.39
C ALA A 189 -2.17 -18.76 -16.07
N ALA A 190 -1.38 -18.60 -15.00
CA ALA A 190 -1.77 -19.05 -13.66
C ALA A 190 -3.08 -18.39 -13.18
N VAL A 191 -3.26 -17.10 -13.46
CA VAL A 191 -4.50 -16.38 -13.13
C VAL A 191 -5.68 -16.93 -13.93
N GLU A 192 -5.53 -17.09 -15.24
CA GLU A 192 -6.57 -17.64 -16.11
C GLU A 192 -6.98 -19.04 -15.70
N ASN A 193 -6.02 -19.90 -15.35
CA ASN A 193 -6.28 -21.24 -14.84
C ASN A 193 -7.05 -21.22 -13.50
N ALA A 194 -6.70 -20.33 -12.57
CA ALA A 194 -7.43 -20.19 -11.31
C ALA A 194 -8.88 -19.74 -11.54
N PHE A 195 -9.09 -18.80 -12.46
CA PHE A 195 -10.43 -18.36 -12.86
C PHE A 195 -11.22 -19.46 -13.59
N ALA A 196 -10.57 -20.29 -14.41
CA ALA A 196 -11.23 -21.43 -15.04
C ALA A 196 -11.71 -22.47 -14.01
N GLN A 197 -10.97 -22.67 -12.92
CA GLN A 197 -11.32 -23.63 -11.87
C GLN A 197 -12.37 -23.11 -10.88
N CYS A 198 -12.28 -21.84 -10.48
CA CYS A 198 -13.10 -21.31 -9.39
C CYS A 198 -13.50 -19.83 -9.54
N GLY A 199 -13.52 -19.30 -10.76
CA GLY A 199 -13.78 -17.88 -11.06
C GLY A 199 -15.06 -17.32 -10.45
N GLU A 200 -16.13 -18.11 -10.39
CA GLU A 200 -17.41 -17.73 -9.77
C GLU A 200 -17.35 -17.58 -8.24
N GLN A 201 -16.28 -18.06 -7.61
CA GLN A 201 -16.03 -17.91 -6.18
C GLN A 201 -15.06 -16.77 -5.86
N ILE A 202 -14.47 -16.13 -6.87
CA ILE A 202 -13.46 -15.07 -6.70
C ILE A 202 -14.15 -13.71 -6.64
N ALA A 203 -14.02 -13.04 -5.50
CA ALA A 203 -14.50 -11.69 -5.26
C ALA A 203 -13.57 -10.64 -5.89
N ALA A 204 -12.26 -10.84 -5.78
CA ALA A 204 -11.29 -9.85 -6.25
C ALA A 204 -9.92 -10.43 -6.59
N VAL A 205 -9.21 -9.72 -7.47
CA VAL A 205 -7.77 -9.81 -7.66
C VAL A 205 -7.16 -8.53 -7.09
N ILE A 206 -6.29 -8.64 -6.08
CA ILE A 206 -5.50 -7.52 -5.55
C ILE A 206 -4.06 -7.62 -6.03
N VAL A 207 -3.52 -6.51 -6.54
CA VAL A 207 -2.19 -6.46 -7.14
C VAL A 207 -1.49 -5.13 -6.85
N GLU A 208 -0.18 -5.16 -6.59
CA GLU A 208 0.67 -3.98 -6.73
C GLU A 208 0.95 -3.81 -8.24
N PRO A 209 0.43 -2.77 -8.92
CA PRO A 209 0.60 -2.67 -10.39
C PRO A 209 2.06 -2.54 -10.83
N VAL A 210 2.89 -1.99 -9.93
CA VAL A 210 4.35 -2.08 -9.97
C VAL A 210 4.74 -2.61 -8.60
N ALA A 211 5.22 -3.85 -8.54
CA ALA A 211 5.60 -4.46 -7.28
C ALA A 211 6.87 -3.79 -6.74
N GLY A 212 6.83 -3.39 -5.46
CA GLY A 212 7.96 -2.78 -4.77
C GLY A 212 8.45 -3.58 -3.56
N ASN A 213 7.63 -4.49 -3.01
CA ASN A 213 7.96 -5.23 -1.79
C ASN A 213 8.83 -6.49 -2.02
N MET A 214 9.01 -6.88 -3.27
CA MET A 214 9.96 -7.93 -3.69
C MET A 214 11.10 -7.35 -4.54
N GLY A 215 11.49 -6.12 -4.24
CA GLY A 215 12.26 -5.27 -5.14
C GLY A 215 11.38 -4.63 -6.21
N LEU A 216 11.99 -3.81 -7.08
CA LEU A 216 11.29 -3.17 -8.19
C LEU A 216 11.07 -4.17 -9.33
N VAL A 217 9.85 -4.67 -9.46
CA VAL A 217 9.46 -5.58 -10.55
C VAL A 217 8.35 -4.95 -11.36
N LEU A 218 8.65 -4.61 -12.61
CA LEU A 218 7.69 -4.03 -13.54
C LEU A 218 6.69 -5.10 -14.02
N PRO A 219 5.43 -4.72 -14.29
CA PRO A 219 4.49 -5.63 -14.94
C PRO A 219 5.01 -5.98 -16.34
N LYS A 220 4.90 -7.26 -16.72
CA LYS A 220 5.13 -7.70 -18.10
C LYS A 220 4.09 -7.05 -19.02
N GLU A 221 4.42 -6.98 -20.31
CA GLU A 221 3.49 -6.51 -21.32
C GLU A 221 2.15 -7.27 -21.24
N ASN A 222 1.05 -6.53 -21.39
CA ASN A 222 -0.33 -7.03 -21.30
C ASN A 222 -0.74 -7.67 -19.96
N TYR A 223 0.14 -7.80 -18.96
CA TYR A 223 -0.21 -8.45 -17.69
C TYR A 223 -1.37 -7.74 -16.97
N LEU A 224 -1.24 -6.43 -16.70
CA LEU A 224 -2.30 -5.68 -16.02
C LEU A 224 -3.60 -5.60 -16.82
N ARG A 225 -3.50 -5.55 -18.15
CA ARG A 225 -4.65 -5.59 -19.05
C ARG A 225 -5.34 -6.95 -19.01
N GLY A 226 -4.58 -8.04 -19.02
CA GLY A 226 -5.08 -9.40 -18.84
C GLY A 226 -5.79 -9.59 -17.49
N LEU A 227 -5.24 -9.04 -16.40
CA LEU A 227 -5.92 -9.02 -15.09
C LEU A 227 -7.26 -8.28 -15.16
N ARG A 228 -7.31 -7.15 -15.87
CA ARG A 228 -8.54 -6.39 -16.07
C ARG A 228 -9.57 -7.18 -16.88
N ASP A 229 -9.14 -7.80 -17.97
CA ASP A 229 -10.03 -8.54 -18.87
C ASP A 229 -10.60 -9.79 -18.19
N VAL A 230 -9.78 -10.57 -17.48
CA VAL A 230 -10.24 -11.77 -16.76
C VAL A 230 -11.17 -11.42 -15.59
N THR A 231 -10.84 -10.41 -14.79
CA THR A 231 -11.71 -9.98 -13.68
C THR A 231 -13.06 -9.52 -14.20
N LYS A 232 -13.07 -8.72 -15.27
CA LYS A 232 -14.31 -8.24 -15.91
C LYS A 232 -15.14 -9.40 -16.47
N ARG A 233 -14.52 -10.39 -17.13
CA ARG A 233 -15.20 -11.56 -17.69
C ARG A 233 -15.95 -12.37 -16.64
N PHE A 234 -15.37 -12.54 -15.46
CA PHE A 234 -15.96 -13.34 -14.37
C PHE A 234 -16.72 -12.50 -13.33
N GLY A 235 -16.84 -11.19 -13.50
CA GLY A 235 -17.49 -10.31 -12.53
C GLY A 235 -16.76 -10.19 -11.18
N ALA A 236 -15.46 -10.50 -11.14
CA ALA A 236 -14.61 -10.22 -9.99
C ALA A 236 -14.10 -8.77 -10.05
N LEU A 237 -13.76 -8.19 -8.90
CA LEU A 237 -13.19 -6.84 -8.85
C LEU A 237 -11.67 -6.86 -9.05
N LEU A 238 -11.15 -5.91 -9.83
CA LEU A 238 -9.72 -5.61 -9.88
C LEU A 238 -9.40 -4.53 -8.85
N ILE A 239 -8.51 -4.84 -7.90
CA ILE A 239 -8.04 -3.92 -6.89
C ILE A 239 -6.57 -3.60 -7.16
N PHE A 240 -6.28 -2.33 -7.42
CA PHE A 240 -4.90 -1.86 -7.46
C PHE A 240 -4.47 -1.37 -6.08
N ASP A 241 -3.44 -2.00 -5.54
CA ASP A 241 -2.70 -1.48 -4.39
C ASP A 241 -1.66 -0.46 -4.90
N GLU A 242 -2.06 0.80 -4.86
CA GLU A 242 -1.23 1.95 -5.22
C GLU A 242 -0.67 2.67 -3.98
N VAL A 243 -0.57 1.97 -2.84
CA VAL A 243 -0.01 2.54 -1.60
C VAL A 243 1.45 2.99 -1.82
N MET A 244 2.23 2.32 -2.67
CA MET A 244 3.59 2.73 -3.02
C MET A 244 3.69 3.49 -4.35
N CYS A 245 3.01 3.01 -5.40
CA CYS A 245 3.16 3.56 -6.75
C CYS A 245 2.27 4.77 -7.05
N GLY A 246 1.19 4.98 -6.29
CA GLY A 246 0.28 6.11 -6.43
C GLY A 246 0.99 7.45 -6.20
N PHE A 247 0.75 8.43 -7.07
CA PHE A 247 1.44 9.73 -7.11
C PHE A 247 2.97 9.67 -7.31
N ARG A 248 3.54 8.48 -7.56
CA ARG A 248 4.99 8.25 -7.67
C ARG A 248 5.39 7.82 -9.07
N VAL A 249 4.73 6.79 -9.60
CA VAL A 249 5.02 6.25 -10.92
C VAL A 249 4.53 7.20 -12.03
N ALA A 250 3.38 7.82 -11.80
CA ALA A 250 2.85 8.98 -12.51
C ALA A 250 1.97 9.77 -11.52
N LEU A 251 1.46 10.93 -11.93
CA LEU A 251 0.63 11.76 -11.05
C LEU A 251 -0.65 11.01 -10.61
N GLY A 252 -1.36 10.41 -11.56
CA GLY A 252 -2.49 9.49 -11.38
C GLY A 252 -2.07 8.03 -11.19
N GLY A 253 -0.83 7.79 -10.75
CA GLY A 253 -0.36 6.45 -10.39
C GLY A 253 -0.08 5.52 -11.57
N ALA A 254 0.07 4.24 -11.26
CA ALA A 254 0.31 3.20 -12.26
C ALA A 254 -0.90 3.00 -13.18
N GLN A 255 -2.13 3.19 -12.70
CA GLN A 255 -3.33 3.11 -13.54
C GLN A 255 -3.31 4.12 -14.70
N GLU A 256 -2.80 5.33 -14.48
CA GLU A 256 -2.56 6.31 -15.55
C GLU A 256 -1.46 5.81 -16.49
N LYS A 257 -0.30 5.43 -15.94
CA LYS A 257 0.87 5.02 -16.73
C LYS A 257 0.58 3.85 -17.66
N TYR A 258 -0.10 2.82 -17.16
CA TYR A 258 -0.39 1.59 -17.90
C TYR A 258 -1.77 1.60 -18.55
N GLN A 259 -2.55 2.68 -18.38
CA GLN A 259 -3.88 2.86 -18.97
C GLN A 259 -4.85 1.71 -18.63
N VAL A 260 -4.76 1.18 -17.41
CA VAL A 260 -5.66 0.14 -16.90
C VAL A 260 -6.45 0.71 -15.73
N THR A 261 -7.79 0.72 -15.86
CA THR A 261 -8.69 1.22 -14.82
C THR A 261 -9.13 0.08 -13.89
N PRO A 262 -8.71 0.08 -12.60
CA PRO A 262 -9.19 -0.88 -11.61
C PRO A 262 -10.60 -0.51 -11.13
N ASP A 263 -11.28 -1.45 -10.47
CA ASP A 263 -12.57 -1.19 -9.82
C ASP A 263 -12.39 -0.49 -8.47
N LEU A 264 -11.31 -0.83 -7.75
CA LEU A 264 -10.93 -0.21 -6.49
C LEU A 264 -9.44 0.15 -6.50
N THR A 265 -9.08 1.27 -5.88
CA THR A 265 -7.69 1.68 -5.67
C THR A 265 -7.43 1.90 -4.19
N CYS A 266 -6.37 1.28 -3.66
CA CYS A 266 -5.87 1.55 -2.32
C CYS A 266 -4.73 2.56 -2.40
N LEU A 267 -4.82 3.67 -1.66
CA LEU A 267 -3.79 4.70 -1.59
C LEU A 267 -3.23 4.79 -0.17
N GLY A 268 -1.98 5.26 -0.06
CA GLY A 268 -1.33 5.56 1.21
C GLY A 268 -0.08 6.39 0.96
N LYS A 269 0.82 6.41 1.94
CA LYS A 269 2.12 7.11 1.85
C LYS A 269 1.98 8.58 1.40
N ILE A 270 2.18 8.87 0.11
CA ILE A 270 2.22 10.23 -0.46
C ILE A 270 0.90 11.00 -0.24
N ILE A 271 -0.26 10.32 -0.23
CA ILE A 271 -1.55 10.99 -0.02
C ILE A 271 -1.64 11.71 1.35
N GLY A 272 -0.87 11.27 2.35
CA GLY A 272 -0.73 11.94 3.64
C GLY A 272 0.10 13.22 3.62
N TYR A 273 0.76 13.53 2.49
CA TYR A 273 1.59 14.71 2.23
C TYR A 273 1.09 15.56 1.04
N PRO A 274 -0.21 15.92 0.95
CA PRO A 274 -0.76 16.43 -0.31
C PRO A 274 -0.33 17.87 -0.63
N LYS A 275 -0.01 18.11 -1.92
CA LYS A 275 0.17 19.45 -2.53
C LYS A 275 -1.20 20.04 -2.91
N LYS A 276 -1.29 21.36 -3.11
CA LYS A 276 -2.45 22.06 -3.68
C LYS A 276 -2.41 21.96 -5.21
N PHE A 277 -3.40 21.36 -5.88
CA PHE A 277 -3.51 21.32 -7.36
C PHE A 277 -4.64 22.24 -7.89
N ARG A 278 -4.58 22.62 -9.18
CA ARG A 278 -5.59 23.41 -9.92
C ARG A 278 -6.70 22.49 -10.46
N ARG A 279 -7.94 22.99 -10.52
CA ARG A 279 -9.19 22.24 -10.75
C ARG A 279 -9.32 21.70 -12.18
N VAL A 280 -9.91 20.51 -12.35
CA VAL A 280 -10.43 19.91 -13.60
C VAL A 280 -11.81 19.25 -13.31
N PRO A 281 -12.82 19.29 -14.20
CA PRO A 281 -14.15 18.69 -13.97
C PRO A 281 -14.22 17.18 -14.28
N VAL A 282 -15.06 16.40 -13.56
CA VAL A 282 -15.23 14.93 -13.71
C VAL A 282 -16.70 14.48 -13.48
N PRO A 283 -17.27 13.50 -14.23
CA PRO A 283 -18.63 12.94 -14.04
C PRO A 283 -18.73 11.73 -13.08
N ARG A 284 -19.95 11.35 -12.64
CA ARG A 284 -20.25 10.31 -11.62
C ARG A 284 -20.76 8.97 -12.20
N ARG A 285 -20.33 7.83 -11.64
CA ARG A 285 -21.12 6.60 -11.36
C ARG A 285 -20.38 5.49 -10.57
N VAL A 286 -21.15 4.94 -9.61
CA VAL A 286 -21.03 3.68 -8.83
C VAL A 286 -20.59 3.85 -7.36
N LEU A 287 -21.52 3.52 -6.44
CA LEU A 287 -21.42 2.95 -5.08
C LEU A 287 -22.68 3.36 -4.27
N SER A 288 -23.48 2.39 -3.80
CA SER A 288 -24.67 2.64 -2.97
C SER A 288 -24.90 1.76 -1.72
N PRO A 289 -24.14 0.71 -1.36
CA PRO A 289 -24.46 -0.02 -0.13
C PRO A 289 -23.73 0.41 1.16
N LEU A 290 -22.59 1.11 1.09
CA LEU A 290 -21.72 1.37 2.27
C LEU A 290 -21.80 2.80 2.84
N CYS A 291 -22.85 3.53 2.48
CA CYS A 291 -23.17 4.83 3.07
C CYS A 291 -24.06 4.71 4.34
N ARG A 292 -24.06 3.55 5.00
CA ARG A 292 -24.63 3.37 6.33
C ARG A 292 -23.61 2.68 7.22
#